data_AF-A0A971R1L2-F1
#
_entry.id   AF-A0A971R1L2-F1
#
_cell.length_a   1.000
_cell.length_b   1.000
_cell.length_c   1.000
_cell.angle_alpha   90.00
_cell.angle_beta   90.00
_cell.angle_gamma   90.00
#
_symmetry.space_group_name_H-M   'P 1'
#
loop_
_entity.id
_entity.type
_entity.pdbx_description
1 polymer ?
#
loop_
_entity_poly.entity_id
_entity_poly.type
_entity_poly.pdbx_seq_one_letter_code
_entity_poly.pdbx_strand_id
1 'polypeptide(L)'
;MEDSVLKRRLPNRAIFTFVFIIALISFVAYFASKYSVKVVVPTDVSLDELLFNAEHFSFLGEAEYPPDQGLANGIAYEDEKGIIHQVTYPDYDDSVRGYLLDLDSGSNVIKVFVWNSGSVTQAKETWERLYMIEGSVMTRERGRIKKAGYFYARIIRFGGKDETLLWQKDRWVVLVKSPAVLEKKTEEIILTGLFDPKVRS
;
A
#
# COMPACT_ATOMS: atom_id res chain seq x y z
N MET A 1 -67.05 15.93 -6.39
CA MET A 1 -66.67 14.80 -5.51
C MET A 1 -65.37 14.23 -6.05
N GLU A 2 -64.32 15.05 -5.97
CA GLU A 2 -62.99 14.81 -6.52
C GLU A 2 -62.05 15.39 -5.48
N ASP A 3 -61.50 14.57 -4.56
CA ASP A 3 -60.36 15.00 -3.73
C ASP A 3 -59.77 13.90 -2.82
N SER A 4 -59.96 12.60 -3.13
CA SER A 4 -59.46 11.51 -2.25
C SER A 4 -58.47 10.53 -2.87
N VAL A 5 -58.12 10.66 -4.16
CA VAL A 5 -57.37 9.61 -4.87
C VAL A 5 -55.85 9.83 -4.90
N LEU A 6 -55.34 11.01 -4.52
CA LEU A 6 -53.92 11.35 -4.70
C LEU A 6 -52.97 11.12 -3.51
N LYS A 7 -53.39 10.48 -2.41
CA LYS A 7 -52.59 10.47 -1.16
C LYS A 7 -52.10 9.12 -0.62
N ARG A 8 -52.02 8.05 -1.42
CA ARG A 8 -51.62 6.70 -0.92
C ARG A 8 -50.49 5.97 -1.67
N ARG A 9 -49.69 6.63 -2.50
CA ARG A 9 -48.56 5.98 -3.24
C ARG A 9 -47.14 6.31 -2.73
N LEU A 10 -47.00 7.10 -1.67
CA LEU A 10 -45.70 7.51 -1.11
C LEU A 10 -45.09 6.61 0.00
N PRO A 11 -45.85 5.92 0.89
CA PRO A 11 -45.24 5.28 2.07
C PRO A 11 -44.35 4.08 1.70
N ASN A 12 -44.75 3.26 0.73
CA ASN A 12 -43.99 2.07 0.34
C ASN A 12 -42.66 2.41 -0.32
N ARG A 13 -42.60 3.52 -1.07
CA ARG A 13 -41.35 3.96 -1.71
C ARG A 13 -40.37 4.50 -0.68
N ALA A 14 -40.84 5.30 0.29
CA ALA A 14 -40.00 5.81 1.37
C ALA A 14 -39.46 4.70 2.26
N ILE A 15 -40.30 3.72 2.63
CA ILE A 15 -39.89 2.55 3.43
C ILE A 15 -38.88 1.70 2.65
N PHE A 16 -39.14 1.42 1.37
CA PHE A 16 -38.21 0.69 0.52
C PHE A 16 -36.86 1.42 0.40
N THR A 17 -36.87 2.73 0.15
CA THR A 17 -35.65 3.54 0.09
C THR A 17 -34.88 3.50 1.41
N PHE A 18 -35.57 3.57 2.55
CA PHE A 18 -34.94 3.47 3.87
C PHE A 18 -34.31 2.09 4.09
N VAL A 19 -35.04 1.00 3.82
CA VAL A 19 -34.52 -0.37 3.93
C VAL A 19 -33.34 -0.59 2.98
N PHE A 20 -33.42 -0.09 1.76
CA PHE A 20 -32.33 -0.17 0.78
C PHE A 20 -31.09 0.59 1.24
N ILE A 21 -31.25 1.81 1.78
CA ILE A 21 -30.14 2.60 2.34
C ILE A 21 -29.51 1.84 3.52
N ILE A 22 -30.29 1.27 4.43
CA ILE A 22 -29.75 0.48 5.54
C ILE A 22 -29.00 -0.75 5.03
N ALA A 23 -29.58 -1.49 4.07
CA ALA A 23 -28.95 -2.65 3.47
C ALA A 23 -27.64 -2.27 2.77
N LEU A 24 -27.61 -1.14 2.06
CA LEU A 24 -26.43 -0.63 1.38
C LEU A 24 -25.35 -0.20 2.37
N ILE A 25 -25.69 0.57 3.41
CA ILE A 25 -24.75 0.96 4.48
C ILE A 25 -24.17 -0.29 5.17
N SER A 26 -25.03 -1.26 5.50
CA SER A 26 -24.61 -2.51 6.15
C SER A 26 -23.70 -3.34 5.24
N PHE A 27 -24.03 -3.43 3.95
CA PHE A 27 -23.20 -4.11 2.96
C PHE A 27 -21.85 -3.43 2.79
N VAL A 28 -21.82 -2.10 2.65
CA VAL A 28 -20.58 -1.31 2.54
C VAL A 28 -19.74 -1.46 3.80
N ALA A 29 -20.33 -1.39 4.99
CA ALA A 29 -19.64 -1.56 6.27
C ALA A 29 -19.06 -2.98 6.42
N TYR A 30 -19.85 -4.02 6.12
CA TYR A 30 -19.40 -5.41 6.14
C TYR A 30 -18.24 -5.63 5.17
N PHE A 31 -18.35 -5.13 3.94
CA PHE A 31 -17.30 -5.26 2.94
C PHE A 31 -16.03 -4.50 3.37
N ALA A 32 -16.17 -3.26 3.85
CA ALA A 32 -15.05 -2.47 4.35
C ALA A 32 -14.31 -3.14 5.51
N SER A 33 -15.04 -3.83 6.41
CA SER A 33 -14.47 -4.58 7.52
C SER A 33 -13.81 -5.88 7.05
N LYS A 34 -14.50 -6.67 6.23
CA LYS A 34 -14.03 -7.99 5.77
C LYS A 34 -12.75 -7.91 4.95
N TYR A 35 -12.62 -6.89 4.11
CA TYR A 35 -11.47 -6.69 3.24
C TYR A 35 -10.48 -5.65 3.82
N SER A 36 -10.50 -5.44 5.14
CA SER A 36 -9.46 -4.65 5.79
C SER A 36 -8.14 -5.42 5.83
N VAL A 37 -7.03 -4.70 5.62
CA VAL A 37 -5.68 -5.24 5.76
C VAL A 37 -5.09 -4.63 7.03
N LYS A 38 -4.61 -5.49 7.93
CA LYS A 38 -3.96 -5.04 9.16
C LYS A 38 -2.51 -4.72 8.85
N VAL A 39 -2.18 -3.44 8.86
CA VAL A 39 -0.79 -2.96 8.73
C VAL A 39 -0.32 -2.34 10.04
N VAL A 40 0.90 -2.70 10.44
CA VAL A 40 1.54 -2.25 11.68
C VAL A 40 2.78 -1.44 11.32
N VAL A 41 2.99 -0.36 12.07
CA VAL A 41 4.16 0.52 12.01
C VAL A 41 4.60 0.79 13.45
N PRO A 42 5.88 1.07 13.70
CA PRO A 42 6.36 1.28 15.06
C PRO A 42 5.86 2.62 15.60
N THR A 43 5.70 2.67 16.92
CA THR A 43 5.40 3.90 17.68
C THR A 43 6.69 4.34 18.34
N ASP A 44 7.07 5.61 18.15
CA ASP A 44 8.19 6.26 18.84
C ASP A 44 9.57 5.57 18.68
N VAL A 45 9.84 5.02 17.50
CA VAL A 45 11.15 4.46 17.13
C VAL A 45 11.75 5.29 16.00
N SER A 46 13.02 5.68 16.13
CA SER A 46 13.74 6.33 15.03
C SER A 46 13.98 5.31 13.91
N LEU A 47 13.98 5.78 12.67
CA LEU A 47 14.35 4.93 11.53
C LEU A 47 15.75 4.31 11.72
N ASP A 48 16.66 5.03 12.37
CA ASP A 48 18.04 4.60 12.64
C ASP A 48 18.15 3.49 13.70
N GLU A 49 17.11 3.31 14.51
CA GLU A 49 17.09 2.31 15.58
C GLU A 49 16.52 0.96 15.09
N LEU A 50 16.11 0.88 13.81
CA LEU A 50 15.61 -0.37 13.24
C LEU A 50 16.77 -1.31 12.90
N LEU A 51 16.85 -2.42 13.64
CA LEU A 51 17.81 -3.50 13.39
C LEU A 51 17.16 -4.62 12.57
N PHE A 52 17.80 -5.04 11.48
CA PHE A 52 17.42 -6.17 10.62
C PHE A 52 18.60 -7.13 10.43
N ASN A 53 18.31 -8.39 10.06
CA ASN A 53 19.28 -9.47 9.82
C ASN A 53 20.50 -9.06 8.99
N ALA A 54 20.27 -8.33 7.91
CA ALA A 54 21.33 -7.67 7.18
C ALA A 54 20.80 -6.35 6.61
N GLU A 55 21.54 -5.27 6.84
CA GLU A 55 21.29 -4.02 6.15
C GLU A 55 21.65 -4.19 4.67
N HIS A 56 20.67 -4.01 3.77
CA HIS A 56 20.89 -4.08 2.33
C HIS A 56 21.66 -2.85 1.86
N PHE A 57 21.23 -1.71 2.38
CA PHE A 57 21.90 -0.41 2.29
C PHE A 57 21.31 0.54 3.33
N SER A 58 22.18 1.29 3.99
CA SER A 58 21.89 2.63 4.52
C SER A 58 22.71 3.59 3.69
N PHE A 59 22.15 4.70 3.20
CA PHE A 59 23.04 5.73 2.66
C PHE A 59 22.52 7.15 2.73
N LEU A 60 23.41 8.02 3.24
CA LEU A 60 23.80 9.29 2.64
C LEU A 60 24.71 8.98 1.41
N GLY A 61 24.15 8.50 0.29
CA GLY A 61 24.83 8.35 -1.03
C GLY A 61 25.37 6.96 -1.46
N GLU A 62 24.73 6.35 -2.47
CA GLU A 62 25.11 5.12 -3.22
C GLU A 62 24.56 3.78 -2.70
N ALA A 63 23.24 3.72 -2.57
CA ALA A 63 22.51 2.45 -2.59
C ALA A 63 22.18 2.01 -4.02
N GLU A 64 22.18 0.70 -4.29
CA GLU A 64 21.54 0.17 -5.49
C GLU A 64 20.05 0.57 -5.48
N TYR A 65 19.68 1.39 -6.46
CA TYR A 65 18.32 1.85 -6.72
C TYR A 65 17.32 0.68 -6.62
N PRO A 66 16.06 0.84 -6.14
CA PRO A 66 15.12 -0.27 -6.13
C PRO A 66 15.04 -0.85 -7.55
N PRO A 67 15.21 -2.18 -7.70
CA PRO A 67 16.07 -2.79 -8.71
C PRO A 67 15.52 -2.84 -10.14
N ASP A 68 14.45 -2.10 -10.43
CA ASP A 68 13.92 -2.02 -11.79
C ASP A 68 14.65 -0.90 -12.54
N GLN A 69 15.86 -1.19 -13.03
CA GLN A 69 16.69 -0.23 -13.79
C GLN A 69 15.92 0.47 -14.92
N GLY A 70 14.91 -0.19 -15.51
CA GLY A 70 14.03 0.39 -16.55
C GLY A 70 13.06 1.46 -16.05
N LEU A 71 12.78 1.52 -14.74
CA LEU A 71 11.92 2.50 -14.08
C LEU A 71 12.70 3.45 -13.17
N ALA A 72 14.02 3.30 -13.10
CA ALA A 72 14.86 4.11 -12.23
C ALA A 72 14.77 5.61 -12.58
N ASN A 73 14.59 5.92 -13.87
CA ASN A 73 14.37 7.29 -14.36
C ASN A 73 12.95 7.83 -14.13
N GLY A 74 12.10 7.08 -13.40
CA GLY A 74 10.70 7.40 -13.19
C GLY A 74 9.78 6.94 -14.33
N ILE A 75 8.49 7.26 -14.19
CA ILE A 75 7.48 7.06 -15.23
C ILE A 75 6.93 8.42 -15.66
N ALA A 76 6.59 8.55 -16.94
CA ALA A 76 5.78 9.66 -17.42
C ALA A 76 4.34 9.19 -17.64
N TYR A 77 3.36 9.96 -17.20
CA TYR A 77 1.95 9.73 -17.53
C TYR A 77 1.27 11.02 -17.98
N GLU A 78 0.35 10.91 -18.92
CA GLU A 78 -0.47 12.04 -19.38
C GLU A 78 -1.78 12.09 -18.58
N ASP A 79 -2.15 13.26 -18.07
CA ASP A 79 -3.42 13.45 -17.37
C ASP A 79 -4.61 13.69 -18.32
N GLU A 80 -5.82 13.79 -17.77
CA GLU A 80 -7.05 14.02 -18.54
C GLU A 80 -7.07 15.34 -19.33
N LYS A 81 -6.12 16.25 -19.05
CA LYS A 81 -5.96 17.54 -19.72
C LYS A 81 -4.82 17.53 -20.75
N GLY A 82 -4.18 16.38 -20.97
CA GLY A 82 -3.06 16.24 -21.88
C GLY A 82 -1.71 16.72 -21.31
N ILE A 83 -1.62 16.93 -20.00
CA ILE A 83 -0.38 17.37 -19.35
C ILE A 83 0.44 16.13 -18.98
N ILE A 84 1.71 16.10 -19.42
CA ILE A 84 2.65 15.04 -19.08
C ILE A 84 3.24 15.30 -17.69
N HIS A 85 3.02 14.37 -16.77
CA HIS A 85 3.58 14.35 -15.42
C HIS A 85 4.71 13.34 -15.35
N GLN A 86 5.88 13.75 -14.86
CA GLN A 86 6.97 12.85 -14.49
C GLN A 86 6.85 12.46 -13.02
N VAL A 87 6.92 11.15 -12.76
CA VAL A 87 6.94 10.57 -11.42
C VAL A 87 8.23 9.80 -11.26
N THR A 88 9.16 10.36 -10.50
CA THR A 88 10.40 9.69 -10.10
C THR A 88 10.21 8.98 -8.76
N TYR A 89 11.08 8.01 -8.48
CA TYR A 89 11.16 7.49 -7.12
C TYR A 89 11.45 8.67 -6.18
N PRO A 90 10.87 8.68 -4.97
CA PRO A 90 11.17 9.71 -3.98
C PRO A 90 12.68 9.77 -3.73
N ASP A 91 13.21 10.99 -3.60
CA ASP A 91 14.63 11.21 -3.33
C ASP A 91 15.01 10.56 -1.99
N TYR A 92 16.19 9.93 -1.96
CA TYR A 92 16.72 9.24 -0.77
C TYR A 92 17.04 10.19 0.40
N ASP A 93 16.97 11.51 0.19
CA ASP A 93 17.10 12.54 1.22
C ASP A 93 15.94 12.53 2.24
N ASP A 94 14.78 11.98 1.86
CA ASP A 94 13.77 11.57 2.84
C ASP A 94 14.22 10.24 3.45
N SER A 95 14.90 10.31 4.59
CA SER A 95 15.39 9.19 5.42
C SER A 95 14.75 7.84 5.06
N VAL A 96 15.40 7.10 4.16
CA VAL A 96 15.01 5.77 3.72
C VAL A 96 16.09 4.78 4.11
N ARG A 97 15.67 3.60 4.58
CA ARG A 97 16.57 2.49 4.87
C ARG A 97 16.16 1.26 4.08
N GLY A 98 17.15 0.60 3.48
CA GLY A 98 16.99 -0.65 2.76
C GLY A 98 17.51 -1.82 3.59
N TYR A 99 16.65 -2.80 3.85
CA TYR A 99 16.97 -3.99 4.64
C TYR A 99 16.74 -5.26 3.83
N LEU A 100 17.52 -6.29 4.13
CA LEU A 100 17.25 -7.65 3.66
C LEU A 100 16.49 -8.40 4.77
N LEU A 101 15.35 -8.96 4.40
CA LEU A 101 14.57 -9.81 5.26
C LEU A 101 14.69 -11.25 4.78
N ASP A 102 15.18 -12.11 5.67
CA ASP A 102 15.28 -13.55 5.48
C ASP A 102 14.33 -14.23 6.47
N LEU A 103 13.19 -14.71 5.98
CA LEU A 103 12.15 -15.36 6.80
C LEU A 103 12.26 -16.88 6.80
N ASP A 104 12.92 -17.44 5.80
CA ASP A 104 13.13 -18.88 5.59
C ASP A 104 14.43 -18.99 4.81
N SER A 105 15.45 -19.66 5.38
CA SER A 105 16.87 -19.74 4.95
C SER A 105 17.16 -20.27 3.52
N GLY A 106 16.23 -20.14 2.59
CA GLY A 106 16.39 -20.34 1.16
C GLY A 106 16.81 -19.07 0.42
N SER A 107 17.11 -19.22 -0.87
CA SER A 107 17.73 -18.22 -1.74
C SER A 107 16.88 -16.98 -2.08
N ASN A 108 15.71 -16.81 -1.48
CA ASN A 108 14.75 -15.76 -1.85
C ASN A 108 14.80 -14.60 -0.86
N VAL A 109 15.89 -13.84 -0.93
CA VAL A 109 16.07 -12.66 -0.09
C VAL A 109 15.02 -11.60 -0.43
N ILE A 110 14.20 -11.22 0.55
CA ILE A 110 13.18 -10.19 0.41
C ILE A 110 13.84 -8.83 0.67
N LYS A 111 13.64 -7.86 -0.22
CA LYS A 111 14.13 -6.50 -0.05
C LYS A 111 13.03 -5.65 0.60
N VAL A 112 13.36 -4.96 1.69
CA VAL A 112 12.44 -4.09 2.42
C VAL A 112 13.00 -2.68 2.40
N PHE A 113 12.18 -1.71 2.03
CA PHE A 113 12.52 -0.30 2.02
C PHE A 113 11.55 0.43 2.94
N VAL A 114 12.09 1.22 3.88
CA VAL A 114 11.30 1.90 4.91
C VAL A 114 11.62 3.39 4.87
N TRP A 115 10.59 4.22 4.72
CA TRP A 115 10.66 5.68 4.86
C TRP A 115 9.94 6.12 6.13
N ASN A 116 10.47 7.14 6.77
CA ASN A 116 9.77 7.91 7.81
C ASN A 116 9.73 9.39 7.41
N SER A 117 8.56 9.86 7.00
CA SER A 117 8.37 11.24 6.52
C SER A 117 8.09 12.21 7.67
N GLY A 118 8.34 13.50 7.46
CA GLY A 118 8.02 14.54 8.46
C GLY A 118 6.52 14.65 8.78
N SER A 119 5.65 14.25 7.85
CA SER A 119 4.19 14.32 8.02
C SER A 119 3.44 13.14 7.38
N VAL A 120 2.21 12.90 7.83
CA VAL A 120 1.30 11.90 7.25
C VAL A 120 0.97 12.22 5.79
N THR A 121 0.88 13.51 5.44
CA THR A 121 0.61 13.96 4.07
C THR A 121 1.75 13.58 3.13
N GLN A 122 3.00 13.89 3.52
CA GLN A 122 4.18 13.49 2.76
C GLN A 122 4.26 11.97 2.61
N ALA A 123 4.03 11.21 3.68
CA ALA A 123 4.03 9.75 3.61
C ALA A 123 3.00 9.22 2.60
N LYS A 124 1.79 9.81 2.56
CA LYS A 124 0.77 9.47 1.57
C LYS A 124 1.22 9.80 0.15
N GLU A 125 1.83 10.96 -0.08
CA GLU A 125 2.36 11.35 -1.38
C GLU A 125 3.48 10.40 -1.85
N THR A 126 4.42 10.06 -0.96
CA THR A 126 5.48 9.07 -1.21
C THR A 126 4.89 7.72 -1.61
N TRP A 127 3.86 7.25 -0.89
CA TRP A 127 3.16 6.01 -1.23
C TRP A 127 2.50 6.06 -2.62
N GLU A 128 1.85 7.18 -2.99
CA GLU A 128 1.21 7.31 -4.30
C GLU A 128 2.24 7.26 -5.44
N ARG A 129 3.37 7.96 -5.26
CA ARG A 129 4.47 7.94 -6.24
C ARG A 129 5.01 6.53 -6.42
N LEU A 130 5.31 5.83 -5.32
CA LEU A 130 5.77 4.45 -5.35
C LEU A 130 4.74 3.51 -6.00
N TYR A 131 3.45 3.65 -5.67
CA TYR A 131 2.40 2.83 -6.28
C TYR A 131 2.25 3.05 -7.78
N MET A 132 2.46 4.28 -8.24
CA MET A 132 2.43 4.63 -9.65
C MET A 132 3.60 3.98 -10.39
N ILE A 133 4.81 4.14 -9.88
CA ILE A 133 6.02 3.54 -10.46
C ILE A 133 5.94 2.03 -10.42
N GLU A 134 5.65 1.45 -9.25
CA GLU A 134 5.65 0.00 -9.11
C GLU A 134 4.48 -0.64 -9.90
N GLY A 135 3.42 0.12 -10.18
CA GLY A 135 2.27 -0.34 -10.93
C GLY A 135 2.34 -0.10 -12.45
N SER A 136 3.40 0.50 -12.98
CA SER A 136 3.59 0.74 -14.42
C SER A 136 4.17 -0.47 -15.17
N VAL A 137 4.76 -1.42 -14.45
CA VAL A 137 5.30 -2.67 -14.99
C VAL A 137 4.17 -3.58 -15.50
N MET A 138 4.47 -4.55 -16.36
CA MET A 138 3.51 -5.60 -16.74
C MET A 138 3.03 -6.41 -15.52
N THR A 139 1.89 -6.00 -14.95
CA THR A 139 1.27 -6.64 -13.79
C THR A 139 0.29 -7.73 -14.21
N ARG A 140 0.34 -8.88 -13.52
CA ARG A 140 -0.72 -9.90 -13.59
C ARG A 140 -1.90 -9.53 -12.71
N GLU A 141 -1.62 -9.03 -11.49
CA GLU A 141 -2.62 -8.59 -10.53
C GLU A 141 -2.17 -7.28 -9.87
N ARG A 142 -3.10 -6.32 -9.74
CA ARG A 142 -2.87 -5.02 -9.10
C ARG A 142 -4.08 -4.66 -8.25
N GLY A 143 -3.86 -4.49 -6.94
CA GLY A 143 -4.87 -4.06 -5.98
C GLY A 143 -4.38 -2.92 -5.11
N ARG A 144 -5.26 -1.98 -4.78
CA ARG A 144 -4.99 -0.93 -3.77
C ARG A 144 -6.19 -0.68 -2.87
N ILE A 145 -5.91 -0.30 -1.63
CA ILE A 145 -6.86 0.10 -0.61
C ILE A 145 -6.38 1.45 -0.06
N LYS A 146 -7.27 2.45 -0.06
CA LYS A 146 -7.03 3.75 0.58
C LYS A 146 -8.07 3.97 1.67
N LYS A 147 -7.65 3.92 2.93
CA LYS A 147 -8.47 4.26 4.10
C LYS A 147 -7.89 5.48 4.81
N ALA A 148 -8.67 6.12 5.67
CA ALA A 148 -8.24 7.32 6.39
C ALA A 148 -6.91 7.11 7.15
N GLY A 149 -6.77 5.96 7.81
CA GLY A 149 -5.61 5.62 8.63
C GLY A 149 -4.48 4.87 7.92
N TYR A 150 -4.68 4.34 6.72
CA TYR A 150 -3.62 3.64 5.98
C TYR A 150 -3.91 3.50 4.50
N PHE A 151 -2.87 3.46 3.68
CA PHE A 151 -2.91 3.00 2.29
C PHE A 151 -2.17 1.66 2.17
N TYR A 152 -2.64 0.79 1.29
CA TYR A 152 -2.04 -0.52 1.02
C TYR A 152 -2.19 -0.87 -0.44
N ALA A 153 -1.17 -1.48 -1.03
CA ALA A 153 -1.18 -2.02 -2.37
C ALA A 153 -0.45 -3.35 -2.42
N ARG A 154 -0.97 -4.22 -3.28
CA ARG A 154 -0.41 -5.51 -3.64
C ARG A 154 -0.26 -5.57 -5.14
N ILE A 155 0.94 -5.84 -5.62
CA ILE A 155 1.28 -5.82 -7.04
C ILE A 155 2.04 -7.11 -7.36
N ILE A 156 1.48 -7.93 -8.24
CA ILE A 156 2.12 -9.17 -8.71
C ILE A 156 2.49 -8.98 -10.18
N ARG A 157 3.77 -9.17 -10.54
CA ARG A 157 4.26 -8.91 -11.90
C ARG A 157 4.80 -10.16 -12.57
N PHE A 158 5.20 -9.97 -13.84
CA PHE A 158 5.85 -10.97 -14.69
C PHE A 158 5.18 -12.36 -14.69
N GLY A 159 3.84 -12.37 -14.68
CA GLY A 159 3.05 -13.62 -14.70
C GLY A 159 2.91 -14.33 -13.35
N GLY A 160 3.25 -13.69 -12.23
CA GLY A 160 3.25 -14.30 -10.90
C GLY A 160 4.63 -14.73 -10.42
N LYS A 161 5.69 -14.08 -10.92
CA LYS A 161 7.07 -14.41 -10.55
C LYS A 161 7.59 -13.57 -9.40
N ASP A 162 7.14 -12.34 -9.27
CA ASP A 162 7.54 -11.40 -8.24
C ASP A 162 6.32 -10.71 -7.64
N GLU A 163 6.47 -10.30 -6.38
CA GLU A 163 5.44 -9.63 -5.64
C GLU A 163 6.01 -8.39 -4.95
N THR A 164 5.24 -7.31 -5.02
CA THR A 164 5.50 -6.06 -4.32
C THR A 164 4.34 -5.76 -3.38
N LEU A 165 4.67 -5.59 -2.09
CA LEU A 165 3.76 -5.06 -1.09
C LEU A 165 4.15 -3.62 -0.80
N LEU A 166 3.18 -2.73 -0.71
CA LEU A 166 3.43 -1.32 -0.45
C LEU A 166 2.36 -0.77 0.49
N TRP A 167 2.74 -0.26 1.64
CA TRP A 167 1.78 0.36 2.56
C TRP A 167 2.29 1.64 3.18
N GLN A 168 1.33 2.47 3.59
CA GLN A 168 1.54 3.69 4.33
C GLN A 168 0.63 3.67 5.55
N LYS A 169 1.18 4.02 6.70
CA LYS A 169 0.40 4.27 7.93
C LYS A 169 1.16 5.30 8.77
N ASP A 170 0.41 6.25 9.32
CA ASP A 170 0.97 7.41 10.01
C ASP A 170 2.04 8.11 9.15
N ARG A 171 3.27 8.26 9.64
CA ARG A 171 4.38 8.88 8.91
C ARG A 171 5.24 7.88 8.13
N TRP A 172 4.90 6.60 8.20
CA TRP A 172 5.71 5.52 7.67
C TRP A 172 5.21 5.05 6.31
N VAL A 173 6.16 4.77 5.42
CA VAL A 173 5.91 4.09 4.14
C VAL A 173 6.85 2.89 4.07
N VAL A 174 6.32 1.75 3.65
CA VAL A 174 7.10 0.54 3.48
C VAL A 174 6.84 -0.07 2.11
N LEU A 175 7.91 -0.36 1.40
CA LEU A 175 7.91 -1.09 0.13
C LEU A 175 8.65 -2.42 0.36
N VAL A 176 8.04 -3.53 0.00
CA VAL A 176 8.64 -4.87 0.10
C VAL A 176 8.64 -5.47 -1.28
N LYS A 177 9.81 -5.90 -1.75
CA LYS A 177 10.00 -6.57 -3.04
C LYS A 177 10.45 -8.01 -2.80
N SER A 178 9.60 -8.95 -3.18
CA SER A 178 9.83 -10.38 -3.06
C SER A 178 10.11 -10.98 -4.45
N PRO A 179 11.15 -11.82 -4.61
CA PRO A 179 11.45 -12.50 -5.87
C PRO A 179 10.50 -13.68 -6.17
N ALA A 180 9.46 -13.87 -5.35
CA ALA A 180 8.40 -14.85 -5.49
C ALA A 180 7.08 -14.31 -4.93
N VAL A 181 5.94 -14.85 -5.40
CA VAL A 181 4.65 -14.60 -4.75
C VAL A 181 4.67 -15.20 -3.36
N LEU A 182 4.36 -14.37 -2.36
CA LEU A 182 4.39 -14.70 -0.95
C LEU A 182 3.21 -15.60 -0.59
N GLU A 183 3.47 -16.56 0.28
CA GLU A 183 2.39 -17.26 0.97
C GLU A 183 1.63 -16.28 1.87
N LYS A 184 0.33 -16.51 2.03
CA LYS A 184 -0.54 -15.65 2.83
C LYS A 184 -0.02 -15.46 4.27
N LYS A 185 0.58 -16.51 4.85
CA LYS A 185 1.16 -16.46 6.20
C LYS A 185 2.38 -15.54 6.24
N THR A 186 3.26 -15.64 5.25
CA THR A 186 4.46 -14.80 5.11
C THR A 186 4.08 -13.34 4.87
N GLU A 187 3.08 -13.10 4.01
CA GLU A 187 2.49 -11.77 3.82
C GLU A 187 1.98 -11.19 5.15
N GLU A 188 1.22 -11.96 5.93
CA GLU A 188 0.69 -11.50 7.21
C GLU A 188 1.79 -11.19 8.23
N ILE A 189 2.84 -12.01 8.28
CA ILE A 189 4.03 -11.78 9.12
C ILE A 189 4.72 -10.47 8.71
N ILE A 190 4.89 -10.21 7.41
CA ILE A 190 5.48 -8.96 6.92
C ILE A 190 4.60 -7.76 7.29
N LEU A 191 3.29 -7.82 7.05
CA LEU A 191 2.41 -6.66 7.27
C LEU A 191 2.23 -6.30 8.76
N THR A 192 2.39 -7.28 9.66
CA THR A 192 2.09 -7.09 11.08
C THR A 192 3.29 -7.20 12.00
N GLY A 193 4.31 -7.96 11.60
CA GLY A 193 5.47 -8.33 12.40
C GLY A 193 6.78 -7.74 11.92
N LEU A 194 6.84 -7.06 10.77
CA LEU A 194 8.09 -6.51 10.22
C LEU A 194 8.89 -5.67 11.22
N PHE A 195 8.22 -4.95 12.12
CA PHE A 195 8.85 -4.10 13.14
C PHE A 195 9.04 -4.80 14.50
N ASP A 196 8.65 -6.07 14.66
CA ASP A 196 8.97 -6.87 15.84
C ASP A 196 10.43 -7.33 15.73
N PRO A 197 11.33 -6.97 16.68
CA PRO A 197 12.72 -7.41 16.67
C PRO A 197 12.89 -8.92 16.39
N LYS A 198 11.99 -9.78 16.88
CA LYS A 198 12.10 -11.24 16.67
C LYS A 198 11.88 -11.70 15.24
N VAL A 199 11.17 -10.93 14.43
CA VAL A 199 10.87 -11.25 13.02
C VAL A 199 12.00 -10.80 12.10
N ARG A 200 12.76 -9.80 12.55
CA ARG A 200 13.85 -9.16 11.80
C ARG A 200 15.24 -9.51 12.35
N SER A 201 15.34 -10.36 13.39
CA SER A 201 16.58 -10.93 13.96
C SER A 201 16.78 -12.40 13.56
#